data_AF-A0A6G1S344-F1
#
_entry.id   AF-A0A6G1S344-F1
#
_cell.length_a   1.000
_cell.length_b   1.000
_cell.length_c   1.000
_cell.angle_alpha   90.00
_cell.angle_beta   90.00
_cell.angle_gamma   90.00
#
_symmetry.space_group_name_H-M   'P 1'
#
loop_
_entity.id
_entity.type
_entity.pdbx_description
1 polymer ?
#
loop_
_entity_poly.entity_id
_entity_poly.type
_entity_poly.pdbx_seq_one_letter_code
_entity_poly.pdbx_strand_id
1 'polypeptide(L)'
;MANLDDDRTSSAHAFLKCGSIYEPLKSINLPKPEGASLWDKLDHYYRIVKSTLLLHQSPTTGLFPTKTYGENRKAKVHDSLYCAACAWALALAYRRIDDDKGRTHELEHSAIKCMRGILYCYMRQADKVQQFKQDPKPSECLHSVFSAHTGDEVLSHKEYGHLQINAVSLFLLYLVEMISSGLQIIYNTDEVSFIQNLVFCVERAYRVPDFGVWERGSKYNNGSPELHS
;
A
#
# COMPACT_ATOMS: atom_id res chain seq x y z
N MET A 1 -56.96 -22.02 -18.30
CA MET A 1 -55.61 -21.60 -18.74
C MET A 1 -55.17 -20.46 -17.84
N ALA A 2 -53.99 -20.59 -17.23
CA ALA A 2 -53.30 -19.58 -16.42
C ALA A 2 -52.53 -18.59 -17.36
N ASN A 3 -52.11 -17.36 -17.05
CA ASN A 3 -52.24 -16.42 -15.89
C ASN A 3 -52.85 -15.07 -16.40
N LEU A 4 -53.11 -13.97 -15.66
CA LEU A 4 -52.68 -13.38 -14.37
C LEU A 4 -51.32 -12.61 -14.34
N ASP A 5 -51.22 -11.70 -13.34
CA ASP A 5 -50.14 -10.78 -12.94
C ASP A 5 -49.75 -9.67 -13.96
N ASP A 6 -50.02 -8.36 -13.79
CA ASP A 6 -50.27 -7.44 -12.65
C ASP A 6 -49.04 -6.80 -11.97
N ASP A 7 -49.25 -5.61 -11.38
CA ASP A 7 -48.26 -4.54 -11.15
C ASP A 7 -47.30 -4.74 -9.95
N ARG A 8 -46.18 -4.00 -9.97
CA ARG A 8 -45.23 -3.67 -8.88
C ARG A 8 -45.18 -4.55 -7.61
N THR A 9 -43.99 -5.06 -7.28
CA THR A 9 -43.44 -4.87 -5.90
C THR A 9 -41.92 -5.05 -5.76
N SER A 10 -41.39 -4.47 -4.70
CA SER A 10 -39.99 -4.43 -4.28
C SER A 10 -39.48 -5.75 -3.66
N SER A 11 -38.26 -6.17 -4.02
CA SER A 11 -37.25 -6.78 -3.11
C SER A 11 -35.91 -6.87 -3.89
N ALA A 12 -34.81 -6.19 -3.54
CA ALA A 12 -34.03 -6.27 -2.30
C ALA A 12 -33.55 -7.71 -1.96
N HIS A 13 -32.23 -7.84 -1.75
CA HIS A 13 -31.52 -9.03 -1.23
C HIS A 13 -31.52 -10.35 -2.04
N ALA A 14 -30.40 -10.57 -2.73
CA ALA A 14 -29.72 -11.87 -2.76
C ALA A 14 -28.18 -11.68 -2.79
N PHE A 15 -27.65 -10.87 -1.86
CA PHE A 15 -26.21 -10.79 -1.62
C PHE A 15 -25.72 -12.04 -0.87
N LEU A 16 -24.43 -12.37 -1.07
CA LEU A 16 -23.62 -13.38 -0.38
C LEU A 16 -23.77 -14.84 -0.84
N LYS A 17 -22.75 -15.32 -1.55
CA LYS A 17 -22.02 -16.51 -1.09
C LYS A 17 -20.51 -16.31 -1.21
N CYS A 18 -19.88 -16.42 -0.05
CA CYS A 18 -18.44 -16.39 0.28
C CYS A 18 -17.48 -16.72 -0.88
N GLY A 19 -16.58 -15.77 -1.16
CA GLY A 19 -15.30 -15.99 -1.84
C GLY A 19 -14.18 -15.40 -0.97
N SER A 20 -12.98 -16.00 -1.00
CA SER A 20 -11.86 -15.54 -0.17
C SER A 20 -11.33 -14.18 -0.64
N ILE A 21 -10.78 -13.36 0.26
CA ILE A 21 -10.07 -12.11 -0.10
C ILE A 21 -8.84 -12.42 -0.98
N TYR A 22 -8.35 -13.67 -0.95
CA TYR A 22 -7.28 -14.17 -1.80
C TYR A 22 -7.76 -14.79 -3.14
N GLU A 23 -9.07 -14.88 -3.40
CA GLU A 23 -9.55 -15.20 -4.74
C GLU A 23 -9.53 -13.94 -5.60
N PRO A 24 -8.91 -13.96 -6.79
CA PRO A 24 -8.92 -12.81 -7.68
C PRO A 24 -10.36 -12.50 -8.09
N LEU A 25 -10.78 -11.25 -7.82
CA LEU A 25 -12.12 -10.75 -8.13
C LEU A 25 -12.55 -11.15 -9.54
N LYS A 26 -13.62 -11.93 -9.65
CA LYS A 26 -14.22 -12.28 -10.95
C LYS A 26 -14.71 -11.00 -11.63
N SER A 27 -13.91 -10.53 -12.58
CA SER A 27 -14.16 -9.43 -13.51
C SER A 27 -14.55 -8.09 -12.89
N ILE A 28 -13.54 -7.21 -12.75
CA ILE A 28 -13.72 -5.84 -13.21
C ILE A 28 -14.09 -5.94 -14.70
N ASN A 29 -15.27 -5.44 -15.09
CA ASN A 29 -15.70 -5.41 -16.50
C ASN A 29 -14.98 -4.29 -17.26
N LEU A 30 -13.66 -4.43 -17.39
CA LEU A 30 -12.89 -3.74 -18.42
C LEU A 30 -13.28 -4.34 -19.79
N PRO A 31 -13.45 -3.51 -20.85
CA PRO A 31 -13.74 -4.03 -22.18
C PRO A 31 -12.62 -4.97 -22.62
N LYS A 32 -12.93 -6.26 -22.79
CA LYS A 32 -11.98 -7.26 -23.26
C LYS A 32 -11.75 -7.05 -24.76
N PRO A 33 -10.53 -6.75 -25.23
CA PRO A 33 -10.23 -6.81 -26.65
C PRO A 33 -10.07 -8.29 -27.02
N GLU A 34 -11.14 -8.88 -27.56
CA GLU A 34 -11.11 -10.24 -28.10
C GLU A 34 -10.11 -10.31 -29.26
N GLY A 35 -9.21 -11.30 -29.24
CA GLY A 35 -8.13 -11.43 -30.22
C GLY A 35 -6.82 -10.67 -29.91
N ALA A 36 -6.77 -9.83 -28.86
CA ALA A 36 -5.55 -9.05 -28.57
C ALA A 36 -4.38 -9.92 -28.08
N SER A 37 -3.16 -9.55 -28.50
CA SER A 37 -1.93 -10.21 -28.08
C SER A 37 -1.65 -10.02 -26.58
N LEU A 38 -0.70 -10.77 -26.02
CA LEU A 38 -0.23 -10.53 -24.65
C LEU A 38 0.34 -9.11 -24.50
N TRP A 39 1.05 -8.63 -25.53
CA TRP A 39 1.61 -7.27 -25.55
C TRP A 39 0.51 -6.20 -25.47
N ASP A 40 -0.55 -6.31 -26.26
CA ASP A 40 -1.67 -5.34 -26.27
C ASP A 40 -2.38 -5.27 -24.91
N LYS A 41 -2.53 -6.43 -24.25
CA LYS A 41 -3.14 -6.52 -22.91
C LYS A 41 -2.25 -5.84 -21.86
N LEU A 42 -0.95 -6.09 -21.88
CA LEU A 42 0.00 -5.44 -20.98
C LEU A 42 0.11 -3.92 -21.27
N ASP A 43 0.07 -3.52 -22.55
CA ASP A 43 0.08 -2.11 -22.98
C ASP A 43 -1.15 -1.35 -22.45
N HIS A 44 -2.32 -1.97 -22.51
CA HIS A 44 -3.54 -1.42 -21.92
C HIS A 44 -3.38 -1.16 -20.41
N TYR A 45 -2.90 -2.14 -19.64
CA TYR A 45 -2.66 -1.96 -18.20
C TYR A 45 -1.56 -0.93 -17.91
N TYR A 46 -0.49 -0.89 -18.70
CA TYR A 46 0.57 0.12 -18.58
C TYR A 46 0.04 1.54 -18.81
N ARG A 47 -0.80 1.76 -19.82
CA ARG A 47 -1.44 3.07 -20.04
C ARG A 47 -2.32 3.49 -18.86
N ILE A 48 -3.04 2.54 -18.25
CA ILE A 48 -3.83 2.80 -17.03
C ILE A 48 -2.90 3.19 -15.88
N VAL A 49 -1.93 2.35 -15.51
CA VAL A 49 -0.98 2.61 -14.42
C VAL A 49 -0.22 3.92 -14.63
N LYS A 50 0.18 4.23 -15.86
CA LYS A 50 0.88 5.48 -16.18
C LYS A 50 0.02 6.73 -15.98
N SER A 51 -1.25 6.68 -16.39
CA SER A 51 -2.17 7.83 -16.32
C SER A 51 -2.83 8.03 -14.96
N THR A 52 -3.06 6.96 -14.19
CA THR A 52 -3.73 7.04 -12.88
C THR A 52 -2.79 7.05 -11.68
N LEU A 53 -1.54 6.59 -11.86
CA LEU A 53 -0.64 6.30 -10.74
C LEU A 53 0.73 6.96 -10.92
N LEU A 54 1.50 6.56 -11.95
CA LEU A 54 2.88 7.05 -12.14
C LEU A 54 2.96 8.57 -12.30
N LEU A 55 1.98 9.17 -12.98
CA LEU A 55 1.86 10.63 -13.15
C LEU A 55 1.84 11.41 -11.82
N HIS A 56 1.38 10.79 -10.73
CA HIS A 56 1.26 11.41 -9.42
C HIS A 56 2.41 11.06 -8.47
N GLN A 57 3.37 10.22 -8.88
CA GLN A 57 4.50 9.87 -8.04
C GLN A 57 5.36 11.09 -7.73
N SER A 58 5.71 11.30 -6.46
CA SER A 58 6.56 12.42 -6.07
C SER A 58 7.95 12.33 -6.73
N PRO A 59 8.41 13.41 -7.41
CA PRO A 59 9.72 13.41 -8.04
C PRO A 59 10.86 13.41 -7.02
N THR A 60 10.64 13.92 -5.80
CA THR A 60 11.66 14.03 -4.75
C THR A 60 11.73 12.78 -3.88
N THR A 61 10.61 12.33 -3.30
CA THR A 61 10.59 11.20 -2.35
C THR A 61 10.26 9.86 -3.01
N GLY A 62 9.52 9.84 -4.12
CA GLY A 62 8.92 8.62 -4.66
C GLY A 62 7.58 8.20 -4.03
N LEU A 63 7.10 8.90 -3.00
CA LEU A 63 5.79 8.62 -2.38
C LEU A 63 4.62 8.98 -3.31
N PHE A 64 3.48 8.33 -3.10
CA PHE A 64 2.23 8.65 -3.80
C PHE A 64 1.29 9.47 -2.90
N PRO A 65 0.72 10.58 -3.37
CA PRO A 65 -0.19 11.39 -2.57
C PRO A 65 -1.56 10.71 -2.45
N THR A 66 -2.15 10.79 -1.26
CA THR A 66 -3.53 10.33 -0.95
C THR A 66 -4.62 11.01 -1.79
N LYS A 67 -4.30 12.16 -2.40
CA LYS A 67 -5.18 12.93 -3.27
C LYS A 67 -4.42 13.39 -4.50
N THR A 68 -5.03 13.19 -5.66
CA THR A 68 -4.51 13.59 -6.97
C THR A 68 -4.84 15.05 -7.34
N TYR A 69 -5.67 15.72 -6.51
CA TYR A 69 -6.14 17.09 -6.72
C TYR A 69 -6.02 17.93 -5.44
N GLY A 70 -5.81 19.25 -5.63
CA GLY A 70 -5.61 20.22 -4.56
C GLY A 70 -4.19 20.22 -3.98
N GLU A 71 -3.95 21.13 -3.03
CA GLU A 71 -2.61 21.35 -2.44
C GLU A 71 -2.24 20.37 -1.31
N ASN A 72 -3.21 19.56 -0.86
CA ASN A 72 -3.02 18.63 0.26
C ASN A 72 -2.23 17.38 -0.16
N ARG A 73 -0.91 17.55 -0.33
CA ARG A 73 0.04 16.51 -0.75
C ARG A 73 0.50 15.63 0.42
N LYS A 74 -0.43 15.13 1.25
CA LYS A 74 -0.15 14.06 2.21
C LYS A 74 -0.06 12.71 1.48
N ALA A 75 0.93 11.90 1.84
CA ALA A 75 1.11 10.53 1.38
C ALA A 75 0.99 9.58 2.56
N LYS A 76 0.18 8.52 2.42
CA LYS A 76 0.13 7.42 3.38
C LYS A 76 1.08 6.31 2.94
N VAL A 77 1.70 5.63 3.91
CA VAL A 77 2.55 4.48 3.63
C VAL A 77 1.75 3.37 2.94
N HIS A 78 0.57 2.99 3.45
CA HIS A 78 -0.31 1.97 2.83
C HIS A 78 -0.60 2.28 1.36
N ASP A 79 -1.12 3.47 1.06
CA ASP A 79 -1.44 3.91 -0.30
C ASP A 79 -0.19 3.84 -1.20
N SER A 80 0.96 4.30 -0.70
CA SER A 80 2.24 4.26 -1.42
C SER A 80 2.72 2.82 -1.67
N LEU A 81 2.55 1.91 -0.70
CA LEU A 81 2.86 0.48 -0.83
C LEU A 81 2.00 -0.20 -1.89
N TYR A 82 0.69 0.04 -1.89
CA TYR A 82 -0.20 -0.49 -2.92
C TYR A 82 0.14 0.07 -4.30
N CYS A 83 0.54 1.34 -4.39
CA CYS A 83 1.01 1.92 -5.64
C CYS A 83 2.31 1.29 -6.15
N ALA A 84 3.29 1.07 -5.26
CA ALA A 84 4.55 0.38 -5.59
C ALA A 84 4.29 -1.08 -6.02
N ALA A 85 3.43 -1.79 -5.30
CA ALA A 85 3.06 -3.18 -5.63
C ALA A 85 2.32 -3.27 -6.97
N CYS A 86 1.47 -2.30 -7.32
CA CYS A 86 0.80 -2.23 -8.61
C CYS A 86 1.79 -2.08 -9.77
N ALA A 87 2.74 -1.13 -9.66
CA ALA A 87 3.78 -0.94 -10.67
C ALA A 87 4.69 -2.18 -10.80
N TRP A 88 5.14 -2.72 -9.67
CA TRP A 88 5.99 -3.92 -9.61
C TRP A 88 5.31 -5.17 -10.20
N ALA A 89 4.05 -5.45 -9.85
CA ALA A 89 3.32 -6.60 -10.37
C ALA A 89 3.17 -6.53 -11.91
N LEU A 90 2.95 -5.33 -12.45
CA LEU A 90 2.94 -5.13 -13.90
C LEU A 90 4.33 -5.31 -14.53
N ALA A 91 5.40 -4.85 -13.86
CA ALA A 91 6.78 -5.08 -14.32
C ALA A 91 7.11 -6.59 -14.38
N LEU A 92 6.74 -7.36 -13.35
CA LEU A 92 6.91 -8.82 -13.34
C LEU A 92 6.16 -9.53 -14.48
N ALA A 93 5.04 -8.95 -14.94
CA ALA A 93 4.33 -9.46 -16.11
C ALA A 93 5.06 -9.09 -17.42
N TYR A 94 5.65 -7.88 -17.51
CA TYR A 94 6.47 -7.47 -18.65
C TYR A 94 7.78 -8.25 -18.79
N ARG A 95 8.40 -8.70 -17.70
CA ARG A 95 9.57 -9.61 -17.74
C ARG A 95 9.32 -10.95 -18.47
N ARG A 96 8.06 -11.28 -18.79
CA ARG A 96 7.67 -12.50 -19.52
C ARG A 96 7.56 -12.28 -21.03
N ILE A 97 7.95 -11.12 -21.56
CA ILE A 97 8.02 -10.82 -22.98
C ILE A 97 9.41 -10.25 -23.35
N ASP A 98 9.89 -10.56 -24.55
CA ASP A 98 11.27 -10.22 -24.96
C ASP A 98 11.47 -8.74 -25.30
N ASP A 99 10.49 -8.10 -25.99
CA ASP A 99 10.48 -6.65 -26.27
C ASP A 99 9.39 -5.95 -25.44
N ASP A 100 9.78 -5.47 -24.27
CA ASP A 100 8.93 -4.69 -23.37
C ASP A 100 8.96 -3.17 -23.65
N LYS A 101 9.81 -2.72 -24.59
CA LYS A 101 10.09 -1.31 -24.90
C LYS A 101 10.50 -0.47 -23.69
N GLY A 102 11.22 -1.06 -22.73
CA GLY A 102 11.76 -0.42 -21.53
C GLY A 102 10.74 -0.21 -20.40
N ARG A 103 9.54 -0.79 -20.50
CA ARG A 103 8.45 -0.59 -19.53
C ARG A 103 8.71 -1.25 -18.19
N THR A 104 9.35 -2.42 -18.19
CA THR A 104 9.83 -3.10 -16.98
C THR A 104 10.70 -2.15 -16.18
N HIS A 105 11.72 -1.56 -16.82
CA HIS A 105 12.63 -0.61 -16.17
C HIS A 105 11.91 0.61 -15.60
N GLU A 106 10.97 1.23 -16.33
CA GLU A 106 10.19 2.37 -15.81
C GLU A 106 9.36 1.97 -14.57
N LEU A 107 8.65 0.84 -14.63
CA LEU A 107 7.78 0.35 -13.57
C LEU A 107 8.57 -0.09 -12.33
N GLU A 108 9.69 -0.79 -12.51
CA GLU A 108 10.60 -1.21 -11.45
C GLU A 108 11.24 -0.02 -10.76
N HIS A 109 11.77 0.95 -11.52
CA HIS A 109 12.35 2.14 -10.91
C HIS A 109 11.30 2.99 -10.19
N SER A 110 10.04 3.01 -10.64
CA SER A 110 8.95 3.63 -9.88
C SER A 110 8.70 2.92 -8.55
N ALA A 111 8.64 1.57 -8.54
CA ALA A 111 8.47 0.77 -7.33
C ALA A 111 9.65 0.94 -6.35
N ILE A 112 10.90 0.81 -6.84
CA ILE A 112 12.13 1.02 -6.05
C ILE A 112 12.13 2.43 -5.44
N LYS A 113 11.83 3.46 -6.23
CA LYS A 113 11.81 4.85 -5.77
C LYS A 113 10.77 5.04 -4.65
N CYS A 114 9.59 4.41 -4.76
CA CYS A 114 8.57 4.46 -3.73
C CYS A 114 9.01 3.77 -2.44
N MET A 115 9.53 2.54 -2.54
CA MET A 115 10.00 1.77 -1.38
C MET A 115 11.17 2.47 -0.66
N ARG A 116 12.10 3.07 -1.42
CA ARG A 116 13.17 3.92 -0.86
C ARG A 116 12.65 5.20 -0.24
N GLY A 117 11.59 5.80 -0.79
CA GLY A 117 10.88 6.93 -0.19
C GLY A 117 10.28 6.60 1.18
N ILE A 118 9.63 5.44 1.29
CA ILE A 118 9.07 4.94 2.56
C ILE A 118 10.20 4.67 3.56
N LEU A 119 11.28 3.99 3.13
CA LEU A 119 12.46 3.73 3.96
C LEU A 119 13.08 5.03 4.49
N TYR A 120 13.26 6.04 3.63
CA TYR A 120 13.74 7.36 4.02
C TYR A 120 12.87 8.00 5.11
N CYS A 121 11.54 7.95 4.96
CA CYS A 121 10.61 8.52 5.95
C CYS A 121 10.59 7.75 7.28
N TYR A 122 10.83 6.44 7.25
CA TYR A 122 10.99 5.64 8.47
C TYR A 122 12.36 5.82 9.14
N MET A 123 13.47 5.89 8.39
CA MET A 123 14.81 6.09 8.95
C MET A 123 14.93 7.43 9.69
N ARG A 124 14.23 8.47 9.23
CA ARG A 124 14.11 9.76 9.93
C ARG A 124 13.40 9.69 11.29
N GLN A 125 12.81 8.54 11.63
CA GLN A 125 12.18 8.25 12.92
C GLN A 125 12.97 7.25 13.76
N ALA A 126 14.26 7.03 13.47
CA ALA A 126 15.09 6.06 14.19
C ALA A 126 15.06 6.23 15.72
N ASP A 127 15.01 7.47 16.23
CA ASP A 127 14.94 7.74 17.67
C ASP A 127 13.63 7.21 18.29
N LYS A 128 12.49 7.37 17.61
CA LYS A 128 11.20 6.80 18.03
C LYS A 128 11.26 5.28 18.02
N VAL A 129 11.84 4.69 16.98
CA VAL A 129 12.03 3.23 16.88
C VAL A 129 12.85 2.70 18.06
N GLN A 130 13.95 3.35 18.44
CA GLN A 130 14.74 2.92 19.60
C GLN A 130 13.99 3.08 20.93
N GLN A 131 13.20 4.14 21.10
CA GLN A 131 12.39 4.34 22.31
C GLN A 131 11.25 3.31 22.39
N PHE A 132 10.53 3.06 21.31
CA PHE A 132 9.45 2.08 21.23
C PHE A 132 9.91 0.65 21.58
N LYS A 133 11.16 0.29 21.26
CA LYS A 133 11.77 -0.99 21.64
C LYS A 133 11.93 -1.16 23.16
N GLN A 134 12.13 -0.06 23.89
CA GLN A 134 12.28 -0.05 25.35
C GLN A 134 10.92 0.04 26.05
N ASP A 135 10.07 0.96 25.59
CA ASP A 135 8.75 1.24 26.13
C ASP A 135 7.75 1.48 24.97
N PRO A 136 6.92 0.47 24.61
CA PRO A 136 6.03 0.54 23.44
C PRO A 136 4.77 1.36 23.76
N LYS A 137 4.95 2.67 23.94
CA LYS A 137 3.88 3.64 24.20
C LYS A 137 3.43 4.35 22.91
N PRO A 138 2.16 4.82 22.84
CA PRO A 138 1.62 5.50 21.66
C PRO A 138 2.44 6.68 21.12
N SER A 139 3.18 7.41 21.97
CA SER A 139 3.95 8.58 21.56
C SER A 139 5.19 8.27 20.71
N GLU A 140 5.75 7.07 20.84
CA GLU A 140 6.93 6.62 20.10
C GLU A 140 6.57 5.71 18.91
N CYS A 141 5.28 5.62 18.59
CA CYS A 141 4.81 4.86 17.44
C CYS A 141 5.32 5.47 16.13
N LEU A 142 5.69 4.57 15.20
CA LEU A 142 6.08 4.95 13.85
C LEU A 142 4.94 5.67 13.12
N HIS A 143 5.21 6.88 12.69
CA HIS A 143 4.31 7.67 11.86
C HIS A 143 4.22 7.07 10.44
N SER A 144 3.04 7.20 9.83
CA SER A 144 2.71 6.61 8.51
C SER A 144 2.12 7.60 7.51
N VAL A 145 2.02 8.89 7.87
CA VAL A 145 1.43 9.96 7.04
C VAL A 145 2.43 11.08 6.81
N PHE A 146 3.09 11.06 5.65
CA PHE A 146 4.18 11.98 5.34
C PHE A 146 3.79 13.05 4.33
N SER A 147 4.57 14.12 4.29
CA SER A 147 4.57 15.07 3.19
C SER A 147 5.09 14.34 1.95
N ALA A 148 4.27 14.23 0.91
CA ALA A 148 4.69 13.57 -0.32
C ALA A 148 5.93 14.24 -0.94
N HIS A 149 6.16 15.53 -0.67
CA HIS A 149 7.29 16.28 -1.25
C HIS A 149 8.57 16.25 -0.40
N THR A 150 8.47 16.25 0.92
CA THR A 150 9.63 16.38 1.83
C THR A 150 9.89 15.13 2.69
N GLY A 151 8.91 14.24 2.83
CA GLY A 151 8.99 13.08 3.73
C GLY A 151 8.89 13.44 5.21
N ASP A 152 8.49 14.67 5.56
CA ASP A 152 8.24 15.08 6.95
C ASP A 152 6.91 14.50 7.47
N GLU A 153 6.82 14.29 8.78
CA GLU A 153 5.55 13.98 9.46
C GLU A 153 4.57 15.16 9.35
N VAL A 154 3.29 14.88 9.04
CA VAL A 154 2.28 15.95 8.78
C VAL A 154 1.15 15.99 9.80
N LEU A 155 1.24 15.17 10.85
CA LEU A 155 0.29 15.11 11.95
C LEU A 155 1.06 14.84 13.24
N SER A 156 0.75 15.55 14.32
CA SER A 156 1.34 15.27 15.62
C SER A 156 0.80 13.97 16.22
N HIS A 157 1.51 13.40 17.20
CA HIS A 157 1.02 12.24 17.95
C HIS A 157 -0.39 12.44 18.54
N LYS A 158 -0.78 13.67 18.89
CA LYS A 158 -2.12 13.98 19.43
C LYS A 158 -3.23 13.88 18.37
N GLU A 159 -2.90 14.15 17.12
CA GLU A 159 -3.82 14.09 15.97
C GLU A 159 -3.80 12.71 15.29
N TYR A 160 -2.71 11.97 15.45
CA TYR A 160 -2.46 10.69 14.81
C TYR A 160 -1.64 9.78 15.74
N GLY A 161 -2.29 9.32 16.80
CA GLY A 161 -1.66 8.56 17.89
C GLY A 161 -1.67 7.04 17.73
N HIS A 162 -1.61 6.57 16.48
CA HIS A 162 -1.91 5.18 16.12
C HIS A 162 -0.65 4.44 15.66
N LEU A 163 -0.46 3.21 16.14
CA LEU A 163 0.68 2.37 15.81
C LEU A 163 0.37 1.61 14.52
N GLN A 164 0.53 2.23 13.34
CA GLN A 164 0.29 1.55 12.05
C GLN A 164 1.33 0.45 11.75
N ILE A 165 1.35 -0.60 12.57
CA ILE A 165 2.25 -1.75 12.50
C ILE A 165 1.90 -2.61 11.28
N ASN A 166 0.63 -2.65 10.90
CA ASN A 166 0.17 -3.13 9.61
C ASN A 166 0.96 -2.50 8.43
N ALA A 167 1.27 -1.19 8.45
CA ALA A 167 2.03 -0.52 7.41
C ALA A 167 3.50 -0.94 7.45
N VAL A 168 4.09 -1.04 8.64
CA VAL A 168 5.47 -1.51 8.84
C VAL A 168 5.62 -2.97 8.37
N SER A 169 4.70 -3.84 8.76
CA SER A 169 4.65 -5.25 8.36
C SER A 169 4.44 -5.43 6.86
N LEU A 170 3.55 -4.65 6.24
CA LEU A 170 3.32 -4.70 4.80
C LEU A 170 4.52 -4.14 4.02
N PHE A 171 5.18 -3.09 4.53
CA PHE A 171 6.43 -2.58 3.98
C PHE A 171 7.54 -3.65 4.03
N LEU A 172 7.72 -4.32 5.17
CA LEU A 172 8.71 -5.40 5.31
C LEU A 172 8.40 -6.57 4.38
N LEU A 173 7.14 -6.97 4.24
CA LEU A 173 6.71 -8.02 3.32
C LEU A 173 7.03 -7.65 1.87
N TYR A 174 6.57 -6.51 1.38
CA TYR A 174 6.86 -6.07 0.01
C TYR A 174 8.35 -5.78 -0.23
N LEU A 175 9.10 -5.35 0.78
CA LEU A 175 10.55 -5.18 0.69
C LEU A 175 11.24 -6.53 0.40
N VAL A 176 10.90 -7.57 1.15
CA VAL A 176 11.43 -8.93 0.93
C VAL A 176 11.04 -9.44 -0.44
N GLU A 177 9.74 -9.41 -0.79
CA GLU A 177 9.24 -9.90 -2.09
C GLU A 177 9.88 -9.18 -3.28
N MET A 178 10.00 -7.85 -3.23
CA MET A 178 10.62 -7.07 -4.31
C MET A 178 12.12 -7.35 -4.44
N ILE A 179 12.86 -7.46 -3.32
CA ILE A 179 14.29 -7.83 -3.34
C ILE A 179 14.49 -9.27 -3.83
N SER A 180 13.64 -10.22 -3.40
CA SER A 180 13.64 -11.60 -3.90
C SER A 180 13.32 -11.68 -5.40
N SER A 181 12.56 -10.73 -5.93
CA SER A 181 12.38 -10.57 -7.38
C SER A 181 13.56 -9.88 -8.10
N GLY A 182 14.64 -9.53 -7.39
CA GLY A 182 15.84 -8.93 -7.95
C GLY A 182 15.87 -7.39 -7.97
N LEU A 183 14.92 -6.70 -7.32
CA LEU A 183 14.97 -5.25 -7.22
C LEU A 183 15.98 -4.79 -6.14
N GLN A 184 16.91 -3.92 -6.52
CA GLN A 184 17.83 -3.32 -5.57
C GLN A 184 17.14 -2.16 -4.83
N ILE A 185 16.76 -2.39 -3.56
CA ILE A 185 16.08 -1.40 -2.72
C ILE A 185 16.95 -0.95 -1.54
N ILE A 186 17.74 -1.86 -0.95
CA ILE A 186 18.64 -1.58 0.19
C ILE A 186 20.08 -1.42 -0.32
N TYR A 187 20.74 -0.32 0.03
CA TYR A 187 22.03 0.10 -0.55
C TYR A 187 23.21 0.10 0.43
N ASN A 188 22.98 0.13 1.75
CA ASN A 188 24.04 0.23 2.75
C ASN A 188 23.70 -0.47 4.07
N THR A 189 24.70 -0.63 4.94
CA THR A 189 24.60 -1.34 6.22
C THR A 189 23.73 -0.61 7.25
N ASP A 190 23.58 0.71 7.15
CA ASP A 190 22.72 1.49 8.06
C ASP A 190 21.24 1.25 7.74
N GLU A 191 20.89 1.20 6.44
CA GLU A 191 19.58 0.77 5.96
C GLU A 191 19.27 -0.67 6.44
N VAL A 192 20.20 -1.62 6.31
CA VAL A 192 20.05 -3.00 6.84
C VAL A 192 19.80 -3.00 8.35
N SER A 193 20.61 -2.26 9.10
CA SER A 193 20.51 -2.16 10.57
C SER A 193 19.18 -1.53 10.99
N PHE A 194 18.67 -0.56 10.23
CA PHE A 194 17.37 0.03 10.47
C PHE A 194 16.22 -0.95 10.20
N ILE A 195 16.26 -1.70 9.07
CA ILE A 195 15.28 -2.77 8.79
C ILE A 195 15.24 -3.81 9.91
N GLN A 196 16.39 -4.21 10.46
CA GLN A 196 16.45 -5.15 11.58
C GLN A 196 15.76 -4.59 12.85
N ASN A 197 15.81 -3.28 13.08
CA ASN A 197 15.06 -2.64 14.17
C ASN A 197 13.55 -2.63 13.91
N LEU A 198 13.10 -2.44 12.67
CA LEU A 198 11.68 -2.54 12.31
C LEU A 198 11.12 -3.95 12.56
N VAL A 199 11.89 -5.00 12.21
CA VAL A 199 11.49 -6.40 12.45
C VAL A 199 11.27 -6.65 13.95
N PHE A 200 12.15 -6.17 14.82
CA PHE A 200 11.99 -6.29 16.27
C PHE A 200 10.76 -5.52 16.80
N CYS A 201 10.42 -4.36 16.22
CA CYS A 201 9.18 -3.66 16.57
C CYS A 201 7.94 -4.50 16.21
N VAL A 202 7.92 -5.13 15.04
CA VAL A 202 6.83 -6.03 14.61
C VAL A 202 6.74 -7.29 15.49
N GLU A 203 7.88 -7.90 15.84
CA GLU A 203 7.94 -9.09 16.69
C GLU A 203 7.16 -8.94 18.00
N ARG A 204 7.19 -7.75 18.61
CA ARG A 204 6.56 -7.48 19.92
C ARG A 204 5.20 -6.80 19.82
N ALA A 205 4.80 -6.35 18.63
CA ALA A 205 3.60 -5.53 18.43
C ALA A 205 2.28 -6.25 18.69
N TYR A 206 2.23 -7.59 18.63
CA TYR A 206 1.03 -8.36 19.00
C TYR A 206 0.57 -8.14 20.46
N ARG A 207 1.42 -7.52 21.29
CA ARG A 207 1.15 -7.16 22.69
C ARG A 207 0.71 -5.70 22.86
N VAL A 208 0.66 -4.92 21.79
CA VAL A 208 0.44 -3.47 21.81
C VAL A 208 -0.89 -3.17 21.11
N PRO A 209 -1.87 -2.51 21.77
CA PRO A 209 -3.12 -2.13 21.14
C PRO A 209 -2.92 -1.19 19.93
N ASP A 210 -3.65 -1.42 18.83
CA ASP A 210 -3.63 -0.54 17.65
C ASP A 210 -5.03 -0.30 17.04
N PHE A 211 -5.13 0.71 16.18
CA PHE A 211 -6.33 1.21 15.49
C PHE A 211 -6.57 0.57 14.11
N GLY A 212 -5.68 -0.32 13.66
CA GLY A 212 -5.83 -1.13 12.47
C GLY A 212 -5.77 -0.36 11.15
N VAL A 213 -6.01 -1.05 10.03
CA VAL A 213 -5.94 -0.49 8.66
C VAL A 213 -6.88 0.70 8.45
N TRP A 214 -7.98 0.76 9.21
CA TRP A 214 -8.99 1.80 9.05
C TRP A 214 -8.75 3.05 9.89
N GLU A 215 -7.74 3.08 10.77
CA GLU A 215 -7.40 4.21 11.66
C GLU A 215 -8.55 4.62 12.59
N ARG A 216 -9.41 3.66 12.98
CA ARG A 216 -10.67 3.91 13.71
C ARG A 216 -10.71 3.38 15.14
N GLY A 217 -9.72 2.60 15.54
CA GLY A 217 -9.76 1.90 16.83
C GLY A 217 -10.65 0.67 16.69
N SER A 218 -11.46 0.42 17.72
CA SER A 218 -12.36 -0.73 17.72
C SER A 218 -13.37 -0.73 16.58
N LYS A 219 -13.93 -1.91 16.28
CA LYS A 219 -15.10 -2.05 15.39
C LYS A 219 -16.27 -1.10 15.72
N TYR A 220 -16.33 -0.59 16.95
CA TYR A 220 -17.34 0.40 17.39
C TYR A 220 -16.97 1.86 17.07
N ASN A 221 -15.81 2.13 16.46
CA ASN A 221 -15.32 3.46 16.08
C ASN A 221 -15.31 4.47 17.25
N ASN A 222 -15.01 3.98 18.44
CA ASN A 222 -15.00 4.72 19.70
C ASN A 222 -13.62 5.33 20.04
N GLY A 223 -12.62 5.17 19.17
CA GLY A 223 -11.26 5.64 19.42
C GLY A 223 -10.47 4.84 20.46
N SER A 224 -10.97 3.70 20.96
CA SER A 224 -10.15 2.78 21.76
C SER A 224 -9.38 1.83 20.83
N PRO A 225 -8.05 1.67 20.96
CA PRO A 225 -7.30 0.69 20.17
C PRO A 225 -7.73 -0.75 20.49
N GLU A 226 -7.66 -1.63 19.50
CA GLU A 226 -7.91 -3.07 19.65
C GLU A 226 -6.61 -3.78 20.04
N LEU A 227 -6.68 -4.65 21.06
CA LEU A 227 -5.75 -5.76 21.16
C LEU A 227 -6.30 -6.88 20.25
N HIS A 228 -5.42 -7.53 19.48
CA HIS A 228 -5.85 -8.66 18.64
C HIS A 228 -6.42 -9.80 19.51
N SER A 229 -7.61 -10.27 19.11
CA SER A 229 -8.37 -11.37 19.73
C SER A 229 -8.39 -12.61 18.84
#